data_AF-A0A0P9DBX5-F1
#
_entry.id   AF-A0A0P9DBX5-F1
#
_cell.length_a   1.000
_cell.length_b   1.000
_cell.length_c   1.000
_cell.angle_alpha   90.00
_cell.angle_beta   90.00
_cell.angle_gamma   90.00
#
_symmetry.space_group_name_H-M   'P 1'
#
loop_
_entity.id
_entity.type
_entity.pdbx_description
1 polymer ?
#
loop_
_entity_poly.entity_id
_entity_poly.type
_entity_poly.pdbx_seq_one_letter_code
_entity_poly.pdbx_strand_id
1 'polypeptide(L)'
;MTENNGEDVIQEIKNRWIAKTGQKDYNIAHDSVWLIQWFYHRIRKNRNVIALFVGDTGSGKSYSSIRLAERLDPDFSADRIVFTVQDFIKLVNSDLPRGSVIIFDDAGLGIPAREWQNMASKIFGQLTQGFRYKQILTFITVPDESFIERQSRKLVHIRFEATDVQGVMKPKLISRNPFDPERPLAKYPRIRRGISEIQIKTVKFALPSKDLREKYEDAKNKYMQNKFRDFEDQLNMIGQGNTVMKNGKPAIHLQCDECGYE
;
A
#
# COMPACT_ATOMS: atom_id res chain seq x y z
N MET A 1 -25.49 19.91 -1.90
CA MET A 1 -24.45 20.42 -2.82
C MET A 1 -23.21 19.54 -2.74
N THR A 2 -23.12 18.37 -3.40
CA THR A 2 -21.85 17.59 -3.49
C THR A 2 -21.83 16.53 -4.60
N GLU A 3 -22.65 16.62 -5.65
CA GLU A 3 -22.61 15.62 -6.74
C GLU A 3 -21.54 15.89 -7.81
N ASN A 4 -21.03 17.11 -7.95
CA ASN A 4 -20.12 17.48 -9.04
C ASN A 4 -18.62 17.19 -8.79
N ASN A 5 -18.19 17.11 -7.52
CA ASN A 5 -16.75 17.07 -7.18
C ASN A 5 -16.02 15.78 -7.66
N GLY A 6 -16.75 14.67 -7.83
CA GLY A 6 -16.14 13.40 -8.25
C GLY A 6 -15.88 13.29 -9.75
N GLU A 7 -16.72 13.91 -10.58
CA GLU A 7 -16.50 13.97 -12.04
C GLU A 7 -15.35 14.91 -12.37
N ASP A 8 -15.23 16.03 -11.63
CA ASP A 8 -14.12 16.98 -11.74
C ASP A 8 -12.77 16.27 -11.54
N VAL A 9 -12.64 15.44 -10.50
CA VAL A 9 -11.41 14.65 -10.24
C VAL A 9 -11.10 13.67 -11.38
N ILE A 10 -12.11 13.02 -11.97
CA ILE A 10 -11.89 12.12 -13.12
C ILE A 10 -11.43 12.92 -14.33
N GLN A 11 -12.00 14.11 -14.56
CA GLN A 11 -11.60 14.99 -15.64
C GLN A 11 -10.16 15.51 -15.44
N GLU A 12 -9.77 15.86 -14.22
CA GLU A 12 -8.39 16.20 -13.87
C GLU A 12 -7.43 15.04 -14.17
N ILE A 13 -7.77 13.81 -13.79
CA ILE A 13 -6.95 12.63 -14.10
C ILE A 13 -6.80 12.44 -15.62
N LYS A 14 -7.89 12.59 -16.39
CA LYS A 14 -7.84 12.54 -17.86
C LYS A 14 -6.91 13.61 -18.43
N ASN A 15 -7.05 14.86 -17.96
CA ASN A 15 -6.23 15.96 -18.43
C ASN A 15 -4.73 15.70 -18.18
N ARG A 16 -4.39 15.12 -17.02
CA ARG A 16 -3.02 14.70 -16.72
C ARG A 16 -2.51 13.58 -17.63
N TRP A 17 -3.35 12.60 -17.96
CA TRP A 17 -3.01 11.57 -18.96
C TRP A 17 -2.78 12.17 -20.35
N ILE A 18 -3.64 13.09 -20.78
CA ILE A 18 -3.49 13.81 -22.05
C ILE A 18 -2.16 14.59 -22.06
N ALA A 19 -1.85 15.31 -20.99
CA ALA A 19 -0.59 16.04 -20.85
C ALA A 19 0.64 15.12 -20.90
N LYS A 20 0.58 13.95 -20.24
CA LYS A 20 1.68 12.98 -20.20
C LYS A 20 1.91 12.25 -21.53
N THR A 21 0.85 11.90 -22.22
CA THR A 21 0.91 11.02 -23.41
C THR A 21 0.83 11.77 -24.74
N GLY A 22 0.38 13.02 -24.73
CA GLY A 22 0.07 13.78 -25.94
C GLY A 22 -1.17 13.30 -26.69
N GLN A 23 -1.87 12.26 -26.20
CA GLN A 23 -3.09 11.77 -26.82
C GLN A 23 -4.26 12.68 -26.48
N LYS A 24 -4.91 13.27 -27.49
CA LYS A 24 -6.03 14.20 -27.31
C LYS A 24 -7.29 13.54 -26.71
N ASP A 25 -7.48 12.24 -26.98
CA ASP A 25 -8.63 11.46 -26.53
C ASP A 25 -8.19 10.29 -25.65
N TYR A 26 -7.68 10.55 -24.44
CA TYR A 26 -7.39 9.49 -23.48
C TYR A 26 -8.70 8.90 -22.94
N ASN A 27 -9.15 7.81 -23.56
CA ASN A 27 -10.37 7.15 -23.16
C ASN A 27 -10.13 6.07 -22.10
N ILE A 28 -10.30 6.46 -20.84
CA ILE A 28 -10.29 5.56 -19.68
C ILE A 28 -11.20 4.33 -19.90
N ALA A 29 -12.27 4.43 -20.70
CA ALA A 29 -13.24 3.36 -20.93
C ALA A 29 -12.87 2.35 -22.03
N HIS A 30 -12.05 2.72 -23.03
CA HIS A 30 -11.76 1.82 -24.16
C HIS A 30 -10.63 0.81 -23.88
N ASP A 31 -9.68 1.16 -23.00
CA ASP A 31 -8.53 0.29 -22.65
C ASP A 31 -8.73 -0.51 -21.36
N SER A 32 -9.91 -0.42 -20.73
CA SER A 32 -10.02 -0.75 -19.32
C SER A 32 -10.42 -2.18 -19.02
N VAL A 33 -9.47 -2.92 -18.46
CA VAL A 33 -9.72 -4.05 -17.54
C VAL A 33 -10.70 -3.57 -16.46
N TRP A 34 -11.70 -4.39 -16.12
CA TRP A 34 -12.72 -4.13 -15.08
C TRP A 34 -12.16 -3.47 -13.80
N LEU A 35 -10.90 -3.79 -13.47
CA LEU A 35 -10.21 -3.33 -12.30
C LEU A 35 -10.03 -1.81 -12.30
N ILE A 36 -9.52 -1.25 -13.40
CA ILE A 36 -9.28 0.19 -13.54
C ILE A 36 -10.61 0.96 -13.44
N GLN A 37 -11.67 0.45 -14.07
CA GLN A 37 -13.01 1.01 -13.95
C GLN A 37 -13.53 0.99 -12.51
N TRP A 38 -13.27 -0.10 -11.78
CA TRP A 38 -13.68 -0.21 -10.39
C TRP A 38 -13.00 0.84 -9.50
N PHE A 39 -11.70 1.11 -9.71
CA PHE A 39 -10.99 2.18 -9.00
C PHE A 39 -11.54 3.56 -9.35
N TYR A 40 -11.70 3.88 -10.64
CA TYR A 40 -12.27 5.18 -11.03
C TYR A 40 -13.70 5.37 -10.52
N HIS A 41 -14.52 4.33 -10.49
CA HIS A 41 -15.85 4.39 -9.90
C HIS A 41 -15.79 4.79 -8.41
N ARG A 42 -14.83 4.26 -7.65
CA ARG A 42 -14.62 4.63 -6.25
C ARG A 42 -14.21 6.10 -6.09
N ILE A 43 -13.25 6.55 -6.90
CA ILE A 43 -12.77 7.94 -6.91
C ILE A 43 -13.92 8.89 -7.20
N ARG A 44 -14.70 8.62 -8.26
CA ARG A 44 -15.88 9.41 -8.66
C ARG A 44 -16.96 9.47 -7.58
N LYS A 45 -17.06 8.45 -6.74
CA LYS A 45 -17.99 8.41 -5.59
C LYS A 45 -17.41 9.01 -4.30
N ASN A 46 -16.30 9.73 -4.39
CA ASN A 46 -15.60 10.30 -3.25
C ASN A 46 -15.21 9.25 -2.20
N ARG A 47 -14.73 8.09 -2.66
CA ARG A 47 -14.30 6.98 -1.81
C ARG A 47 -12.83 6.69 -2.08
N ASN A 48 -12.00 6.75 -1.03
CA ASN A 48 -10.62 6.29 -1.08
C ASN A 48 -10.56 4.78 -1.38
N VAL A 49 -9.37 4.26 -1.69
CA VAL A 49 -9.18 2.81 -1.80
C VAL A 49 -7.95 2.41 -1.01
N ILE A 50 -8.09 1.33 -0.26
CA ILE A 50 -6.98 0.63 0.39
C ILE A 50 -6.91 -0.73 -0.29
N ALA A 51 -5.86 -0.97 -1.04
CA ALA A 51 -5.61 -2.23 -1.71
C ALA A 51 -4.50 -3.00 -0.99
N LEU A 52 -4.74 -4.27 -0.68
CA LEU A 52 -3.79 -5.13 -0.01
C LEU A 52 -3.26 -6.19 -1.00
N PHE A 53 -1.94 -6.30 -1.13
CA PHE A 53 -1.26 -7.32 -1.93
C PHE A 53 -0.61 -8.32 -0.98
N VAL A 54 -1.00 -9.59 -1.06
CA VAL A 54 -0.61 -10.66 -0.12
C VAL A 54 0.02 -11.82 -0.86
N GLY A 55 1.02 -12.48 -0.25
CA GLY A 55 1.71 -13.64 -0.80
C GLY A 55 3.19 -13.65 -0.45
N ASP A 56 3.87 -14.77 -0.68
CA ASP A 56 5.27 -14.95 -0.27
C ASP A 56 6.25 -14.01 -0.99
N THR A 57 7.46 -13.87 -0.45
CA THR A 57 8.56 -13.14 -1.10
C THR A 57 8.80 -13.69 -2.51
N GLY A 58 9.02 -12.79 -3.48
CA GLY A 58 9.23 -13.19 -4.88
C GLY A 58 7.96 -13.40 -5.71
N SER A 59 6.75 -13.38 -5.11
CA SER A 59 5.49 -13.60 -5.84
C SER A 59 5.03 -12.47 -6.79
N GLY A 60 5.77 -11.35 -6.83
CA GLY A 60 5.48 -10.21 -7.73
C GLY A 60 4.55 -9.14 -7.15
N LYS A 61 4.31 -9.15 -5.82
CA LYS A 61 3.47 -8.14 -5.11
C LYS A 61 3.84 -6.70 -5.45
N SER A 62 5.10 -6.35 -5.26
CA SER A 62 5.60 -4.99 -5.45
C SER A 62 5.47 -4.55 -6.91
N TYR A 63 5.86 -5.39 -7.87
CA TYR A 63 5.71 -5.04 -9.29
C TYR A 63 4.24 -4.95 -9.72
N SER A 64 3.35 -5.80 -9.23
CA SER A 64 1.93 -5.68 -9.51
C SER A 64 1.31 -4.40 -8.92
N SER A 65 1.69 -4.03 -7.70
CA SER A 65 1.19 -2.80 -7.06
C SER A 65 1.71 -1.55 -7.79
N ILE A 66 2.99 -1.53 -8.15
CA ILE A 66 3.62 -0.46 -8.94
C ILE A 66 2.95 -0.36 -10.32
N ARG A 67 2.73 -1.49 -10.99
CA ARG A 67 2.07 -1.50 -12.30
C ARG A 67 0.65 -0.95 -12.21
N LEU A 68 -0.10 -1.34 -11.19
CA LEU A 68 -1.45 -0.83 -10.99
C LEU A 68 -1.43 0.66 -10.69
N ALA A 69 -0.50 1.14 -9.87
CA ALA A 69 -0.35 2.55 -9.54
C ALA A 69 -0.04 3.39 -10.79
N GLU A 70 0.92 2.94 -11.60
CA GLU A 70 1.29 3.56 -12.89
C GLU A 70 0.10 3.65 -13.86
N ARG A 71 -0.86 2.72 -13.79
CA ARG A 71 -2.06 2.73 -14.64
C ARG A 71 -3.19 3.61 -14.11
N LEU A 72 -3.20 3.91 -12.81
CA LEU A 72 -4.26 4.70 -12.17
C LEU A 72 -3.88 6.18 -12.04
N ASP A 73 -2.61 6.47 -11.78
CA ASP A 73 -2.11 7.80 -11.50
C ASP A 73 -1.05 8.19 -12.54
N PRO A 74 -1.35 9.13 -13.45
CA PRO A 74 -0.43 9.53 -14.51
C PRO A 74 0.87 10.13 -13.95
N ASP A 75 0.83 10.74 -12.76
CA ASP A 75 2.02 11.36 -12.15
C ASP A 75 2.71 10.43 -11.15
N PHE A 76 2.35 9.14 -11.14
CA PHE A 76 2.96 8.19 -10.24
C PHE A 76 4.46 8.07 -10.50
N SER A 77 5.27 8.23 -9.44
CA SER A 77 6.72 8.11 -9.45
C SER A 77 7.19 7.18 -8.32
N ALA A 78 8.45 6.74 -8.39
CA ALA A 78 9.06 5.91 -7.36
C ALA A 78 9.11 6.61 -5.98
N ASP A 79 9.08 7.94 -5.92
CA ASP A 79 9.05 8.72 -4.67
C ASP A 79 7.75 8.52 -3.88
N ARG A 80 6.70 7.97 -4.52
CA ARG A 80 5.43 7.60 -3.89
C ARG A 80 5.43 6.14 -3.39
N ILE A 81 6.57 5.46 -3.47
CA ILE A 81 6.80 4.13 -2.90
C ILE A 81 7.61 4.30 -1.62
N VAL A 82 7.00 3.98 -0.49
CA VAL A 82 7.57 4.19 0.84
C VAL A 82 7.69 2.88 1.59
N PHE A 83 8.74 2.81 2.41
CA PHE A 83 9.06 1.63 3.23
C PHE A 83 8.88 1.88 4.73
N THR A 84 8.63 3.13 5.14
CA THR A 84 8.50 3.54 6.55
C THR A 84 7.18 4.28 6.80
N VAL A 85 6.64 4.14 8.02
CA VAL A 85 5.40 4.81 8.42
C VAL A 85 5.57 6.33 8.38
N GLN A 86 6.76 6.83 8.69
CA GLN A 86 7.09 8.24 8.68
C GLN A 86 6.99 8.81 7.27
N ASP A 87 7.60 8.16 6.28
CA ASP A 87 7.55 8.65 4.90
C ASP A 87 6.15 8.53 4.30
N PHE A 88 5.42 7.48 4.69
CA PHE A 88 4.00 7.36 4.39
C PHE A 88 3.22 8.57 4.93
N ILE A 89 3.37 8.93 6.21
CA ILE A 89 2.68 10.09 6.80
C ILE A 89 3.07 11.40 6.10
N LYS A 90 4.36 11.57 5.75
CA LYS A 90 4.81 12.78 5.02
C LYS A 90 4.11 12.94 3.68
N LEU A 91 4.08 11.89 2.85
CA LEU A 91 3.41 11.93 1.54
C LEU A 91 1.92 12.21 1.70
N VAL A 92 1.31 11.66 2.73
CA VAL A 92 -0.13 11.80 2.99
C VAL A 92 -0.49 13.20 3.41
N ASN A 93 0.38 13.84 4.19
CA ASN A 93 0.19 15.22 4.60
C ASN A 93 0.56 16.23 3.51
N SER A 94 1.28 15.81 2.47
CA SER A 94 1.57 16.65 1.31
C SER A 94 0.32 16.96 0.45
N ASP A 95 0.51 17.84 -0.54
CA ASP A 95 -0.53 18.34 -1.45
C ASP A 95 -0.73 17.45 -2.68
N LEU A 96 -0.71 16.13 -2.49
CA LEU A 96 -0.99 15.20 -3.58
C LEU A 96 -2.40 15.42 -4.14
N PRO A 97 -2.56 15.45 -5.48
CA PRO A 97 -3.86 15.52 -6.11
C PRO A 97 -4.78 14.37 -5.69
N ARG A 98 -6.08 14.60 -5.76
CA ARG A 98 -7.07 13.55 -5.53
C ARG A 98 -6.89 12.43 -6.56
N GLY A 99 -7.05 11.19 -6.12
CA GLY A 99 -6.80 10.03 -6.95
C GLY A 99 -5.32 9.64 -7.07
N SER A 100 -4.39 10.37 -6.45
CA SER A 100 -2.99 9.95 -6.38
C SER A 100 -2.83 8.63 -5.63
N VAL A 101 -1.82 7.87 -6.03
CA VAL A 101 -1.50 6.57 -5.43
C VAL A 101 -0.23 6.66 -4.60
N ILE A 102 -0.27 6.11 -3.39
CA ILE A 102 0.89 5.87 -2.52
C ILE A 102 1.00 4.36 -2.31
N ILE A 103 2.22 3.82 -2.43
CA ILE A 103 2.51 2.42 -2.15
C ILE A 103 3.33 2.35 -0.86
N PHE A 104 2.80 1.65 0.14
CA PHE A 104 3.54 1.19 1.30
C PHE A 104 4.03 -0.24 1.02
N ASP A 105 5.30 -0.37 0.62
CA ASP A 105 5.85 -1.64 0.17
C ASP A 105 6.68 -2.30 1.26
N ASP A 106 6.26 -3.48 1.69
CA ASP A 106 6.96 -4.32 2.66
C ASP A 106 8.06 -5.16 2.01
N ALA A 107 8.87 -4.57 1.12
CA ALA A 107 9.74 -5.34 0.23
C ALA A 107 10.75 -6.22 1.01
N GLY A 108 10.36 -7.47 1.29
CA GLY A 108 11.23 -8.54 1.80
C GLY A 108 11.87 -8.26 3.16
N LEU A 109 11.30 -7.35 3.95
CA LEU A 109 11.95 -6.95 5.18
C LEU A 109 11.68 -8.02 6.24
N GLY A 110 12.73 -8.64 6.76
CA GLY A 110 12.68 -9.43 8.00
C GLY A 110 12.31 -8.59 9.23
N ILE A 111 11.29 -7.73 9.13
CA ILE A 111 10.64 -7.06 10.26
C ILE A 111 9.90 -8.15 11.03
N PRO A 112 10.17 -8.31 12.33
CA PRO A 112 9.39 -9.20 13.17
C PRO A 112 7.89 -8.89 13.03
N ALA A 113 7.05 -9.92 12.90
CA ALA A 113 5.61 -9.76 12.65
C ALA A 113 4.91 -8.78 13.62
N ARG A 114 5.39 -8.70 14.88
CA ARG A 114 4.88 -7.75 15.90
C ARG A 114 5.17 -6.29 15.57
N GLU A 115 6.37 -5.99 15.07
CA GLU A 115 6.73 -4.63 14.69
C GLU A 115 5.92 -4.18 13.48
N TRP A 116 5.73 -5.07 12.51
CA TRP A 116 4.87 -4.80 11.37
C TRP A 116 3.42 -4.55 11.80
N GLN A 117 2.88 -5.37 12.71
CA GLN A 117 1.53 -5.15 13.26
C GLN A 117 1.39 -3.76 13.87
N ASN A 118 2.37 -3.31 14.65
CA ASN A 118 2.38 -1.97 15.23
C ASN A 118 2.42 -0.87 14.15
N MET A 119 3.23 -1.04 13.10
CA MET A 119 3.29 -0.10 11.97
C MET A 119 1.98 -0.06 11.18
N ALA A 120 1.44 -1.24 10.85
CA ALA A 120 0.18 -1.38 10.15
C ALA A 120 -0.95 -0.70 10.93
N SER A 121 -1.10 -0.97 12.23
CA SER A 121 -2.15 -0.33 13.05
C SER A 121 -1.98 1.19 13.10
N LYS A 122 -0.75 1.73 13.14
CA LYS A 122 -0.52 3.18 13.00
C LYS A 122 -0.97 3.70 11.64
N ILE A 123 -0.60 3.04 10.54
CA ILE A 123 -1.02 3.39 9.17
C ILE A 123 -2.54 3.41 9.06
N PHE A 124 -3.22 2.36 9.54
CA PHE A 124 -4.67 2.25 9.48
C PHE A 124 -5.38 3.27 10.38
N GLY A 125 -4.83 3.58 11.54
CA GLY A 125 -5.31 4.68 12.40
C GLY A 125 -5.27 6.02 11.66
N GLN A 126 -4.16 6.34 10.99
CA GLN A 126 -4.05 7.57 10.20
C GLN A 126 -4.97 7.55 8.97
N LEU A 127 -5.10 6.41 8.30
CA LEU A 127 -6.00 6.21 7.16
C LEU A 127 -7.46 6.53 7.49
N THR A 128 -7.91 6.16 8.69
CA THR A 128 -9.29 6.46 9.13
C THR A 128 -9.51 7.93 9.44
N GLN A 129 -8.50 8.64 9.95
CA GLN A 129 -8.61 10.04 10.38
C GLN A 129 -8.45 11.07 9.24
N GLY A 130 -7.57 10.85 8.25
CA GLY A 130 -7.20 11.90 7.27
C GLY A 130 -7.53 11.65 5.79
N PHE A 131 -7.55 10.38 5.34
CA PHE A 131 -7.41 10.09 3.89
C PHE A 131 -8.73 10.03 3.15
N ARG A 132 -9.83 9.77 3.86
CA ARG A 132 -11.15 9.70 3.24
C ARG A 132 -11.51 11.03 2.58
N TYR A 133 -11.06 12.14 3.15
CA TYR A 133 -11.23 13.48 2.58
C TYR A 133 -10.26 13.77 1.44
N LYS A 134 -8.98 13.37 1.55
CA LYS A 134 -7.97 13.59 0.50
C LYS A 134 -8.12 12.70 -0.74
N GLN A 135 -8.90 11.61 -0.65
CA GLN A 135 -9.10 10.64 -1.74
C GLN A 135 -7.80 10.04 -2.31
N ILE A 136 -6.82 9.81 -1.45
CA ILE A 136 -5.58 9.11 -1.81
C ILE A 136 -5.84 7.61 -1.85
N LEU A 137 -5.31 6.94 -2.87
CA LEU A 137 -5.31 5.49 -2.98
C LEU A 137 -4.07 4.94 -2.31
N THR A 138 -4.23 3.98 -1.42
CA THR A 138 -3.13 3.38 -0.66
C THR A 138 -3.00 1.92 -1.01
N PHE A 139 -1.85 1.53 -1.54
CA PHE A 139 -1.51 0.13 -1.81
C PHE A 139 -0.53 -0.35 -0.78
N ILE A 140 -0.84 -1.46 -0.13
CA ILE A 140 -0.02 -2.06 0.91
C ILE A 140 0.38 -3.45 0.40
N THR A 141 1.67 -3.77 0.43
CA THR A 141 2.13 -5.14 0.22
C THR A 141 2.47 -5.77 1.58
N VAL A 142 2.16 -7.05 1.76
CA VAL A 142 2.53 -7.83 2.95
C VAL A 142 2.78 -9.28 2.54
N PRO A 143 3.62 -10.04 3.27
CA PRO A 143 3.76 -11.48 3.09
C PRO A 143 2.44 -12.20 3.35
N ASP A 144 1.82 -11.91 4.49
CA ASP A 144 0.59 -12.56 4.95
C ASP A 144 -0.38 -11.54 5.55
N GLU A 145 -1.68 -11.79 5.48
CA GLU A 145 -2.69 -10.88 6.03
C GLU A 145 -2.69 -10.84 7.57
N SER A 146 -2.14 -11.85 8.25
CA SER A 146 -2.00 -11.91 9.71
C SER A 146 -1.15 -10.78 10.30
N PHE A 147 -0.32 -10.17 9.46
CA PHE A 147 0.51 -9.03 9.77
C PHE A 147 -0.32 -7.76 10.00
N ILE A 148 -1.57 -7.74 9.53
CA ILE A 148 -2.52 -6.67 9.77
C ILE A 148 -3.47 -7.10 10.88
N GLU A 149 -3.63 -6.26 11.90
CA GLU A 149 -4.59 -6.49 12.98
C GLU A 149 -6.02 -6.68 12.42
N ARG A 150 -6.81 -7.55 13.05
CA ARG A 150 -8.14 -7.92 12.56
C ARG A 150 -9.07 -6.73 12.32
N GLN A 151 -9.07 -5.72 13.20
CA GLN A 151 -9.89 -4.52 13.03
C GLN A 151 -9.48 -3.73 11.78
N SER A 152 -8.18 -3.58 11.57
CA SER A 152 -7.60 -2.88 10.43
C SER A 152 -7.91 -3.54 9.08
N ARG A 153 -8.05 -4.87 9.03
CA ARG A 153 -8.45 -5.61 7.81
C ARG A 153 -9.81 -5.16 7.26
N LYS A 154 -10.69 -4.65 8.11
CA LYS A 154 -12.03 -4.16 7.72
C LYS A 154 -11.97 -2.88 6.87
N LEU A 155 -10.83 -2.19 6.89
CA LEU A 155 -10.59 -0.96 6.12
C LEU A 155 -10.07 -1.27 4.71
N VAL A 156 -9.58 -2.48 4.46
CA VAL A 156 -9.19 -2.94 3.13
C VAL A 156 -10.43 -3.02 2.25
N HIS A 157 -10.30 -2.55 1.01
CA HIS A 157 -11.40 -2.52 0.05
C HIS A 157 -11.26 -3.58 -1.03
N ILE A 158 -10.02 -3.90 -1.39
CA ILE A 158 -9.68 -4.95 -2.34
C ILE A 158 -8.39 -5.63 -1.88
N ARG A 159 -8.37 -6.95 -1.98
CA ARG A 159 -7.20 -7.79 -1.72
C ARG A 159 -6.77 -8.49 -3.00
N PHE A 160 -5.48 -8.55 -3.25
CA PHE A 160 -4.86 -9.32 -4.31
C PHE A 160 -3.99 -10.39 -3.67
N GLU A 161 -4.41 -11.65 -3.79
CA GLU A 161 -3.63 -12.78 -3.31
C GLU A 161 -2.78 -13.32 -4.45
N ALA A 162 -1.47 -13.39 -4.26
CA ALA A 162 -0.59 -13.99 -5.25
C ALA A 162 -0.95 -15.46 -5.51
N THR A 163 -0.69 -15.91 -6.72
CA THR A 163 -0.70 -17.34 -7.05
C THR A 163 0.73 -17.86 -7.15
N ASP A 164 0.83 -19.15 -7.48
CA ASP A 164 2.05 -19.82 -7.92
C ASP A 164 2.73 -19.20 -9.16
N VAL A 165 1.99 -18.39 -9.93
CA VAL A 165 2.50 -17.69 -11.11
C VAL A 165 2.77 -16.23 -10.75
N GLN A 166 4.04 -15.83 -10.83
CA GLN A 166 4.47 -14.47 -10.52
C GLN A 166 3.68 -13.43 -11.34
N GLY A 167 3.19 -12.39 -10.67
CA GLY A 167 2.41 -11.32 -11.30
C GLY A 167 0.95 -11.69 -11.64
N VAL A 168 0.52 -12.93 -11.35
CA VAL A 168 -0.89 -13.34 -11.41
C VAL A 168 -1.45 -13.32 -9.99
N MET A 169 -2.61 -12.68 -9.82
CA MET A 169 -3.23 -12.50 -8.51
C MET A 169 -4.72 -12.76 -8.54
N LYS A 170 -5.27 -13.26 -7.43
CA LYS A 170 -6.69 -13.43 -7.18
C LYS A 170 -7.26 -12.14 -6.57
N PRO A 171 -8.05 -11.35 -7.32
CA PRO A 171 -8.69 -10.16 -6.76
C PRO A 171 -9.88 -10.57 -5.89
N LYS A 172 -9.98 -10.02 -4.69
CA LYS A 172 -11.13 -10.18 -3.79
C LYS A 172 -11.58 -8.83 -3.27
N LEU A 173 -12.81 -8.45 -3.58
CA LEU A 173 -13.46 -7.28 -2.99
C LEU A 173 -13.83 -7.60 -1.54
N ILE A 174 -13.40 -6.74 -0.63
CA ILE A 174 -13.64 -6.89 0.79
C ILE A 174 -14.90 -6.12 1.14
N SER A 175 -15.82 -6.77 1.83
CA SER A 175 -17.09 -6.18 2.26
C SER A 175 -17.38 -6.54 3.71
N ARG A 176 -18.13 -5.67 4.39
CA ARG A 176 -18.56 -5.94 5.77
C ARG A 176 -19.42 -7.19 5.79
N ASN A 177 -19.17 -8.04 6.77
CA ASN A 177 -20.00 -9.19 7.06
C ASN A 177 -21.02 -8.79 8.15
N PRO A 178 -22.32 -8.75 7.85
CA PRO A 178 -23.33 -8.36 8.84
C PRO A 178 -23.51 -9.40 9.95
N PHE A 179 -23.12 -10.66 9.72
CA PHE A 179 -23.31 -11.76 10.67
C PHE A 179 -22.08 -12.02 11.55
N ASP A 180 -20.88 -11.76 11.02
CA ASP A 180 -19.62 -11.83 11.75
C ASP A 180 -18.77 -10.59 11.43
N PRO A 181 -19.01 -9.47 12.15
CA PRO A 181 -18.30 -8.21 11.89
C PRO A 181 -16.78 -8.33 12.00
N GLU A 182 -16.26 -9.38 12.65
CA GLU A 182 -14.85 -9.68 12.83
C GLU A 182 -14.22 -10.39 11.62
N ARG A 183 -15.04 -10.96 10.73
CA ARG A 183 -14.60 -11.68 9.53
C ARG A 183 -15.22 -11.07 8.27
N PRO A 184 -14.57 -10.06 7.65
CA PRO A 184 -15.10 -9.45 6.43
C PRO A 184 -15.18 -10.47 5.29
N LEU A 185 -16.20 -10.31 4.43
CA LEU A 185 -16.40 -11.19 3.29
C LEU A 185 -15.47 -10.78 2.16
N ALA A 186 -14.68 -11.74 1.66
CA ALA A 186 -13.82 -11.58 0.50
C ALA A 186 -14.45 -12.26 -0.72
N LYS A 187 -14.91 -11.47 -1.70
CA LYS A 187 -15.65 -11.97 -2.87
C LYS A 187 -14.90 -11.66 -4.16
N TYR A 188 -14.80 -12.64 -5.06
CA TYR A 188 -14.31 -12.36 -6.40
C TYR A 188 -15.22 -11.34 -7.10
N PRO A 189 -14.64 -10.34 -7.79
CA PRO A 189 -15.39 -9.41 -8.62
C PRO A 189 -16.23 -10.15 -9.65
N ARG A 190 -17.39 -9.57 -9.96
CA ARG A 190 -18.26 -10.05 -11.04
C ARG A 190 -18.52 -8.92 -12.01
N ILE A 191 -18.43 -9.22 -13.30
CA ILE A 191 -18.73 -8.28 -14.37
C ILE A 191 -19.89 -8.81 -15.20
N ARG A 192 -20.77 -7.93 -15.65
CA ARG A 192 -21.80 -8.28 -16.62
C ARG A 192 -21.28 -8.07 -18.03
N ARG A 193 -21.41 -9.08 -18.87
CA ARG A 193 -21.14 -9.01 -20.31
C ARG A 193 -22.41 -9.45 -21.06
N GLY A 194 -23.22 -8.47 -21.44
CA GLY A 194 -24.59 -8.73 -21.92
C GLY A 194 -25.44 -9.34 -20.81
N ILE A 195 -25.99 -10.53 -21.08
CA ILE A 195 -26.88 -11.26 -20.16
C ILE A 195 -26.08 -12.09 -19.14
N SER A 196 -24.81 -12.40 -19.43
CA SER A 196 -23.98 -13.28 -18.59
C SER A 196 -23.23 -12.50 -17.51
N GLU A 197 -23.17 -13.07 -16.31
CA GLU A 197 -22.29 -12.62 -15.22
C GLU A 197 -21.03 -13.47 -15.19
N ILE A 198 -19.86 -12.84 -15.32
CA ILE A 198 -18.55 -13.48 -15.31
C ILE A 198 -17.85 -13.14 -14.00
N GLN A 199 -17.45 -14.18 -13.26
CA GLN A 199 -16.62 -14.03 -12.07
C GLN A 199 -15.14 -13.93 -12.45
N ILE A 200 -14.47 -12.86 -12.02
CA ILE A 200 -13.04 -12.67 -12.26
C ILE A 200 -12.25 -13.35 -11.15
N LYS A 201 -11.68 -14.51 -11.48
CA LYS A 201 -10.87 -15.31 -10.53
C LYS A 201 -9.43 -14.84 -10.43
N THR A 202 -8.87 -14.29 -11.51
CA THR A 202 -7.48 -13.83 -11.56
C THR A 202 -7.33 -12.56 -12.38
N VAL A 203 -6.26 -11.82 -12.11
CA VAL A 203 -5.75 -10.70 -12.90
C VAL A 203 -4.26 -10.92 -13.09
N LYS A 204 -3.77 -10.78 -14.31
CA LYS A 204 -2.35 -10.78 -14.63
C LYS A 204 -1.87 -9.34 -14.78
N PHE A 205 -0.86 -8.97 -14.01
CA PHE A 205 -0.20 -7.68 -14.11
C PHE A 205 1.00 -7.79 -15.05
N ALA A 206 1.13 -6.82 -15.95
CA ALA A 206 2.38 -6.63 -16.68
C ALA A 206 3.45 -6.07 -15.74
N LEU A 207 4.71 -6.11 -16.17
CA LEU A 207 5.77 -5.39 -15.46
C LEU A 207 5.51 -3.87 -15.53
N PRO A 208 5.89 -3.11 -14.49
CA PRO A 208 5.94 -1.65 -14.56
C PRO A 208 6.92 -1.18 -15.64
N SER A 209 6.83 0.09 -16.04
CA SER A 209 7.85 0.70 -16.91
C SER A 209 9.26 0.49 -16.37
N LYS A 210 10.22 0.41 -17.30
CA LYS A 210 11.62 0.17 -16.98
C LYS A 210 12.16 1.23 -16.00
N ASP A 211 11.88 2.51 -16.25
CA ASP A 211 12.27 3.63 -15.39
C ASP A 211 11.75 3.49 -13.94
N LEU A 212 10.45 3.17 -13.77
CA LEU A 212 9.89 2.95 -12.43
C LEU A 212 10.51 1.74 -11.73
N ARG A 213 10.78 0.66 -12.47
CA ARG A 213 11.42 -0.54 -11.89
C ARG A 213 12.82 -0.25 -11.40
N GLU A 214 13.63 0.44 -12.21
CA GLU A 214 15.01 0.79 -11.86
C GLU A 214 15.04 1.69 -10.61
N LYS A 215 14.28 2.79 -10.62
CA LYS A 215 14.20 3.70 -9.47
C LYS A 215 13.68 3.03 -8.20
N TYR A 216 12.71 2.11 -8.35
CA TYR A 216 12.19 1.34 -7.22
C TYR A 216 13.25 0.41 -6.63
N GLU A 217 13.96 -0.36 -7.45
CA GLU A 217 15.00 -1.26 -6.94
C GLU A 217 16.15 -0.48 -6.30
N ASP A 218 16.53 0.68 -6.86
CA ASP A 218 17.53 1.56 -6.25
C ASP A 218 17.08 2.06 -4.86
N ALA A 219 15.85 2.56 -4.75
CA ALA A 219 15.29 3.04 -3.49
C ALA A 219 15.20 1.91 -2.44
N LYS A 220 14.75 0.73 -2.88
CA LYS A 220 14.67 -0.47 -2.04
C LYS A 220 16.04 -0.94 -1.58
N ASN A 221 17.03 -1.01 -2.48
CA ASN A 221 18.39 -1.43 -2.14
C ASN A 221 19.02 -0.50 -1.11
N LYS A 222 18.87 0.82 -1.29
CA LYS A 222 19.33 1.82 -0.33
C LYS A 222 18.66 1.65 1.04
N TYR A 223 17.35 1.40 1.05
CA TYR A 223 16.61 1.17 2.28
C TYR A 223 17.05 -0.12 3.00
N MET A 224 17.21 -1.23 2.27
CA MET A 224 17.70 -2.49 2.82
C MET A 224 19.09 -2.37 3.40
N GLN A 225 20.02 -1.71 2.69
CA GLN A 225 21.40 -1.49 3.16
C GLN A 225 21.43 -0.70 4.47
N ASN A 226 20.66 0.40 4.56
CA ASN A 226 20.56 1.17 5.80
C ASN A 226 20.02 0.32 6.94
N LYS A 227 18.98 -0.47 6.70
CA LYS A 227 18.38 -1.31 7.73
C LYS A 227 19.31 -2.42 8.22
N PHE A 228 20.09 -3.04 7.34
CA PHE A 228 21.09 -4.03 7.74
C PHE A 228 22.19 -3.39 8.59
N ARG A 229 22.67 -2.21 8.22
CA ARG A 229 23.64 -1.46 9.05
C ARG A 229 23.06 -1.13 10.42
N ASP A 230 21.82 -0.63 10.49
CA ASP A 230 21.16 -0.33 11.77
C ASP A 230 21.03 -1.59 12.65
N PHE A 231 20.79 -2.75 12.04
CA PHE A 231 20.74 -4.04 12.75
C PHE A 231 22.12 -4.49 13.24
N GLU A 232 23.17 -4.34 12.41
CA GLU A 232 24.56 -4.61 12.80
C GLU A 232 24.99 -3.70 13.97
N ASP A 233 24.68 -2.42 13.91
CA ASP A 233 24.98 -1.45 14.97
C ASP A 233 24.28 -1.85 16.29
N GLN A 234 23.00 -2.25 16.23
CA GLN A 234 22.27 -2.76 17.39
C GLN A 234 22.90 -4.02 17.97
N LEU A 235 23.31 -4.97 17.14
CA LEU A 235 23.98 -6.19 17.60
C LEU A 235 25.34 -5.88 18.24
N ASN A 236 26.10 -4.96 17.67
CA ASN A 236 27.40 -4.53 18.21
C ASN A 236 27.24 -3.85 19.58
N MET A 237 26.23 -2.98 19.75
CA MET A 237 25.92 -2.36 21.04
C MET A 237 25.56 -3.40 22.13
N ILE A 238 24.82 -4.45 21.75
CA ILE A 238 24.48 -5.56 22.66
C ILE A 238 25.73 -6.38 23.00
N GLY A 239 26.56 -6.70 22.01
CA GLY A 239 27.79 -7.48 22.18
C GLY A 239 28.86 -6.78 23.03
N GLN A 240 28.85 -5.44 23.09
CA GLN A 240 29.78 -4.63 23.88
C GLN A 240 29.33 -4.41 25.34
N GLY A 241 28.20 -5.00 25.78
CA GLY A 241 27.74 -4.92 27.18
C GLY A 241 27.23 -3.54 27.62
N ASN A 242 27.11 -2.57 26.71
CA ASN A 242 26.75 -1.18 27.02
C ASN A 242 25.23 -0.93 27.08
N THR A 243 24.40 -1.97 27.27
CA THR A 243 22.94 -1.78 27.35
C THR A 243 22.28 -2.80 28.27
N VAL A 244 21.60 -2.30 29.31
CA VAL A 244 20.70 -3.13 30.12
C VAL A 244 19.39 -3.29 29.35
N MET A 245 19.00 -4.53 29.06
CA MET A 245 17.72 -4.83 28.41
C MET A 245 16.61 -4.88 29.45
N LYS A 246 15.63 -3.98 29.40
CA LYS A 246 14.40 -4.07 30.23
C LYS A 246 13.18 -4.16 29.31
N ASN A 247 12.44 -5.27 29.40
CA ASN A 247 11.27 -5.56 28.56
C ASN A 247 11.53 -5.49 27.04
N GLY A 248 12.73 -5.90 26.58
CA GLY A 248 13.08 -5.94 25.16
C GLY A 248 13.30 -4.57 24.52
N LYS A 249 13.51 -3.52 25.32
CA LYS A 249 13.95 -2.20 24.86
C LYS A 249 15.31 -1.88 25.46
N PRO A 250 16.18 -1.15 24.72
CA PRO A 250 17.43 -0.64 25.27
C PRO A 250 17.11 0.33 26.41
N ALA A 251 17.55 0.02 27.63
CA ALA A 251 17.53 0.94 28.75
C ALA A 251 18.94 1.50 28.95
N ILE A 252 19.04 2.82 29.01
CA ILE A 252 20.28 3.50 29.38
C ILE A 252 20.44 3.31 30.88
N HIS A 253 21.57 2.75 31.31
CA HIS A 253 21.91 2.72 32.72
C HIS A 253 22.26 4.14 33.13
N LEU A 254 21.43 4.77 33.95
CA LEU A 254 21.72 6.06 34.55
C LEU A 254 22.22 5.78 35.96
N GLN A 255 23.51 5.94 36.17
CA GLN A 255 24.08 5.98 37.52
C GLN A 255 23.96 7.43 38.00
N CYS A 256 23.38 7.65 39.17
CA CYS A 256 23.29 8.99 39.72
C CYS A 256 24.67 9.44 40.25
N ASP A 257 25.27 10.45 39.62
CA ASP A 257 26.61 10.96 39.99
C ASP A 257 26.69 11.53 41.42
N GLU A 258 25.55 11.87 42.04
CA GLU A 258 25.50 12.42 43.40
C GLU A 258 25.36 11.35 44.49
N CYS A 259 24.66 10.24 44.23
CA CYS A 259 24.33 9.27 45.27
C CYS A 259 24.73 7.81 44.96
N GLY A 260 25.26 7.53 43.77
CA GLY A 260 25.82 6.23 43.40
C GLY A 260 24.81 5.09 43.28
N TYR A 261 23.51 5.37 43.36
CA TYR A 261 22.47 4.37 43.13
C TYR A 261 22.30 4.06 41.63
N GLU A 262 22.14 2.75 41.38
CA GLU A 262 21.80 2.12 40.08
C GLU A 262 20.29 1.96 39.88
#